data_AF-A0A1G6AS43-F1
#
_entry.id   AF-A0A1G6AS43-F1
#
_cell.length_a   1.000
_cell.length_b   1.000
_cell.length_c   1.000
_cell.angle_alpha   90.00
_cell.angle_beta   90.00
_cell.angle_gamma   90.00
#
_symmetry.space_group_name_H-M   'P 1'
#
loop_
_entity.id
_entity.type
_entity.pdbx_description
1 polymer ?
#
loop_
_entity_poly.entity_id
_entity_poly.type
_entity_poly.pdbx_seq_one_letter_code
_entity_poly.pdbx_strand_id
1 'polypeptide(L)'
;MFYHRKITAIIAAAALSAALLVAGCGESRQAKIDTNDGVTNILDYVNVDFSGKNGEGTAYVNVDYDGIETEMVGGEEKIKEMNEVDDLAELTKYINAVSSISFSIDKNKELSNGDQVVVSVSYDNTAAEAAGVDFGTQKSKTYEVKGLKR
;
A
#
# COMPACT_ATOMS: atom_id res chain seq x y z
N MET A 1 -44.86 -11.69 34.29
CA MET A 1 -43.73 -11.15 33.51
C MET A 1 -43.46 -12.14 32.40
N PHE A 2 -43.85 -11.73 31.18
CA PHE A 2 -43.49 -12.17 29.82
C PHE A 2 -42.44 -13.31 29.68
N TYR A 3 -42.51 -14.26 28.76
CA TYR A 3 -43.45 -14.63 27.68
C TYR A 3 -43.02 -16.03 27.19
N HIS A 4 -43.95 -16.83 26.67
CA HIS A 4 -43.68 -18.10 25.99
C HIS A 4 -42.82 -17.93 24.73
N ARG A 5 -42.04 -18.96 24.36
CA ARG A 5 -42.29 -19.78 23.16
C ARG A 5 -41.37 -21.00 23.10
N LYS A 6 -42.00 -22.17 22.97
CA LYS A 6 -41.40 -23.44 22.57
C LYS A 6 -41.08 -23.39 21.06
N ILE A 7 -39.94 -23.93 20.65
CA ILE A 7 -39.77 -24.52 19.31
C ILE A 7 -39.06 -25.86 19.50
N THR A 8 -39.75 -26.91 19.06
CA THR A 8 -39.40 -28.32 19.20
C THR A 8 -38.83 -28.83 17.88
N ALA A 9 -37.78 -29.67 17.95
CA ALA A 9 -37.33 -30.67 16.97
C ALA A 9 -36.78 -30.14 15.62
N ILE A 10 -35.80 -30.75 14.94
CA ILE A 10 -35.59 -32.19 14.67
C ILE A 10 -34.09 -32.51 14.53
N ILE A 11 -33.73 -33.71 14.97
CA ILE A 11 -32.43 -34.40 14.95
C ILE A 11 -32.13 -35.00 13.56
N ALA A 12 -30.86 -34.94 13.12
CA ALA A 12 -30.17 -36.02 12.38
C ALA A 12 -28.64 -35.74 12.44
N ALA A 13 -27.90 -36.32 13.40
CA ALA A 13 -27.14 -37.58 13.26
C ALA A 13 -26.25 -37.59 12.00
N ALA A 14 -25.00 -37.13 12.08
CA ALA A 14 -23.79 -37.85 12.50
C ALA A 14 -23.06 -38.57 11.34
N ALA A 15 -21.87 -38.07 10.99
CA ALA A 15 -20.74 -38.89 10.55
C ALA A 15 -19.43 -38.21 11.00
N LEU A 16 -18.79 -38.83 11.98
CA LEU A 16 -17.46 -38.50 12.50
C LEU A 16 -16.38 -38.85 11.47
N SER A 17 -15.46 -37.92 11.22
CA SER A 17 -14.05 -38.26 11.00
C SER A 17 -13.15 -37.13 11.49
N ALA A 18 -12.74 -37.32 12.75
CA ALA A 18 -11.49 -36.95 13.42
C ALA A 18 -10.53 -35.91 12.80
N ALA A 19 -10.10 -35.02 13.70
CA ALA A 19 -8.74 -34.50 13.88
C ALA A 19 -8.24 -33.48 12.82
N LEU A 20 -7.74 -32.29 13.15
CA LEU A 20 -7.32 -31.65 14.40
C LEU A 20 -7.44 -30.13 14.19
N LEU A 21 -7.72 -29.43 15.29
CA LEU A 21 -7.45 -28.02 15.54
C LEU A 21 -6.06 -27.67 14.95
N VAL A 22 -5.89 -26.59 14.19
CA VAL A 22 -5.98 -25.22 14.66
C VAL A 22 -6.59 -24.37 13.56
N ALA A 23 -7.73 -23.72 13.85
CA ALA A 23 -8.09 -22.49 13.18
C ALA A 23 -7.05 -21.44 13.60
N GLY A 24 -5.88 -21.51 13.00
CA GLY A 24 -4.85 -20.49 13.05
C GLY A 24 -5.15 -19.49 11.94
N CYS A 25 -6.37 -18.94 11.90
CA CYS A 25 -6.57 -17.63 11.32
C CYS A 25 -5.96 -16.62 12.29
N GLY A 26 -4.63 -16.69 12.44
CA GLY A 26 -3.90 -15.48 12.72
C GLY A 26 -4.07 -14.65 11.46
N GLU A 27 -5.06 -13.76 11.45
CA GLU A 27 -4.89 -12.53 10.70
C GLU A 27 -3.56 -11.96 11.18
N SER A 28 -2.49 -12.20 10.42
CA SER A 28 -1.38 -11.28 10.43
C SER A 28 -2.03 -9.94 10.17
N ARG A 29 -2.04 -9.08 11.19
CA ARG A 29 -2.33 -7.67 10.99
C ARG A 29 -1.22 -7.22 10.07
N GLN A 30 -1.47 -7.31 8.77
CA GLN A 30 -0.67 -6.61 7.79
C GLN A 30 -0.57 -5.20 8.35
N ALA A 31 0.65 -4.67 8.46
CA ALA A 31 0.85 -3.24 8.46
C ALA A 31 0.28 -2.76 7.12
N LYS A 32 -1.05 -2.63 7.06
CA LYS A 32 -1.66 -1.70 6.14
C LYS A 32 -0.94 -0.41 6.40
N ILE A 33 -0.58 0.30 5.35
CA ILE A 33 -0.24 1.72 5.48
C ILE A 33 -1.37 2.32 6.35
N ASP A 34 -1.08 2.55 7.64
CA ASP A 34 -2.04 2.82 8.71
C ASP A 34 -1.73 4.22 9.20
N THR A 35 -2.21 5.12 8.37
CA THR A 35 -1.87 6.51 8.43
C THR A 35 -2.82 7.16 9.41
N ASN A 36 -2.29 7.46 10.59
CA ASN A 36 -2.93 8.42 11.48
C ASN A 36 -3.18 9.77 10.78
N ASP A 37 -2.57 10.00 9.61
CA ASP A 37 -2.67 11.12 8.68
C ASP A 37 -3.49 10.86 7.38
N GLY A 38 -4.07 9.66 7.19
CA GLY A 38 -5.08 9.37 6.13
C GLY A 38 -4.55 8.97 4.75
N VAL A 39 -3.24 8.81 4.56
CA VAL A 39 -2.62 8.25 3.36
C VAL A 39 -2.83 6.72 3.28
N THR A 40 -3.52 6.20 2.27
CA THR A 40 -3.85 4.74 2.23
C THR A 40 -3.26 4.04 1.01
N ASN A 41 -2.50 4.75 0.19
CA ASN A 41 -1.96 4.25 -1.06
C ASN A 41 -0.55 4.78 -1.32
N ILE A 42 0.32 3.91 -1.85
CA ILE A 42 1.69 4.25 -2.22
C ILE A 42 1.79 5.43 -3.22
N LEU A 43 0.77 5.65 -4.05
CA LEU A 43 0.71 6.75 -5.02
C LEU A 43 0.44 8.13 -4.39
N ASP A 44 0.16 8.19 -3.09
CA ASP A 44 0.02 9.45 -2.37
C ASP A 44 1.37 10.08 -2.00
N TYR A 45 2.45 9.28 -2.00
CA TYR A 45 3.84 9.73 -1.88
C TYR A 45 4.43 10.22 -3.22
N VAL A 46 3.61 10.32 -4.27
CA VAL A 46 4.03 10.75 -5.60
C VAL A 46 3.47 12.13 -5.93
N ASN A 47 4.37 13.06 -6.21
CA ASN A 47 4.06 14.36 -6.79
C ASN A 47 4.59 14.47 -8.23
N VAL A 48 3.89 15.24 -9.07
CA VAL A 48 4.33 15.53 -10.44
C VAL A 48 4.38 17.03 -10.64
N ASP A 49 5.58 17.53 -10.93
CA ASP A 49 5.81 18.94 -11.24
C ASP A 49 5.93 19.13 -12.74
N PHE A 50 5.36 20.24 -13.24
CA PHE A 50 5.39 20.58 -14.66
C PHE A 50 6.18 21.87 -14.88
N SER A 51 7.08 21.86 -15.87
CA SER A 51 7.85 23.05 -16.23
C SER A 51 8.00 23.18 -17.75
N GLY A 52 8.31 24.39 -18.21
CA GLY A 52 8.47 24.69 -19.64
C GLY A 52 7.34 25.53 -20.21
N LYS A 53 7.27 25.55 -21.55
CA LYS A 53 6.23 26.28 -22.30
C LYS A 53 5.10 25.33 -22.68
N ASN A 54 3.92 25.87 -22.86
CA ASN A 54 2.77 25.13 -23.36
C ASN A 54 3.07 24.55 -24.75
N GLY A 55 3.04 23.22 -24.90
CA GLY A 55 3.44 22.50 -26.13
C GLY A 55 4.87 21.96 -26.10
N GLU A 56 5.69 22.41 -25.14
CA GLU A 56 7.08 21.98 -24.93
C GLU A 56 7.30 21.60 -23.44
N GLY A 57 6.22 21.35 -22.70
CA GLY A 57 6.27 21.10 -21.27
C GLY A 57 6.95 19.77 -20.94
N THR A 58 7.58 19.72 -19.76
CA THR A 58 8.21 18.52 -19.21
C THR A 58 7.62 18.21 -17.84
N ALA A 59 7.35 16.94 -17.58
CA ALA A 59 6.91 16.43 -16.27
C ALA A 59 8.09 15.85 -15.48
N TYR A 60 8.10 16.11 -14.18
CA TYR A 60 9.09 15.60 -13.23
C TYR A 60 8.36 14.85 -12.13
N VAL A 61 8.57 13.55 -12.05
CA VAL A 61 7.98 12.70 -11.01
C VAL A 61 8.91 12.75 -9.80
N ASN A 62 8.36 13.19 -8.68
CA ASN A 62 9.03 13.28 -7.39
C ASN A 62 8.35 12.30 -6.43
N VAL A 63 9.14 11.40 -5.85
CA VAL A 63 8.64 10.34 -4.96
C VAL A 63 9.28 10.52 -3.59
N ASP A 64 8.46 10.55 -2.56
CA ASP A 64 8.89 10.58 -1.15
C ASP A 64 9.19 9.16 -0.66
N TYR A 65 10.39 8.66 -1.00
CA TYR A 65 10.83 7.33 -0.56
C TYR A 65 11.05 7.25 0.95
N ASP A 66 11.53 8.33 1.58
CA ASP A 66 11.74 8.39 3.04
C ASP A 66 10.40 8.23 3.78
N GLY A 67 9.35 8.88 3.27
CA GLY A 67 7.98 8.72 3.78
C GLY A 67 7.44 7.29 3.61
N ILE A 68 7.65 6.67 2.45
CA ILE A 68 7.27 5.27 2.21
C ILE A 68 8.00 4.33 3.19
N GLU A 69 9.33 4.45 3.31
CA GLU A 69 10.15 3.61 4.19
C GLU A 69 9.74 3.76 5.66
N THR A 70 9.53 4.99 6.10
CA THR A 70 9.09 5.31 7.46
C THR A 70 7.76 4.68 7.78
N GLU A 71 6.79 4.79 6.88
CA GLU A 71 5.45 4.26 7.06
C GLU A 71 5.44 2.72 7.06
N MET A 72 6.22 2.10 6.18
CA MET A 72 6.34 0.64 6.10
C MET A 72 6.83 0.01 7.42
N VAL A 73 7.73 0.70 8.10
CA VAL A 73 8.27 0.25 9.40
C VAL A 73 7.29 0.55 10.55
N GLY A 74 6.26 1.38 10.33
CA GLY A 74 5.27 1.79 11.32
C GLY A 74 5.65 3.08 12.06
N GLY A 75 6.44 3.95 11.43
CA GLY A 75 6.81 5.27 11.93
C GLY A 75 8.23 5.38 12.47
N GLU A 76 8.69 6.63 12.66
CA GLU A 76 10.05 6.93 13.12
C GLU A 76 10.39 6.34 14.50
N GLU A 77 9.40 6.21 15.38
CA GLU A 77 9.60 5.63 16.72
C GLU A 77 10.03 4.17 16.61
N LYS A 78 9.39 3.40 15.73
CA LYS A 78 9.71 2.00 15.51
C LYS A 78 11.07 1.83 14.83
N ILE A 79 11.44 2.74 13.92
CA ILE A 79 12.81 2.80 13.36
C ILE A 79 13.86 3.00 14.48
N LYS A 80 13.58 3.87 15.45
CA LYS A 80 14.49 4.12 16.60
C LYS A 80 14.56 2.94 17.55
N GLU A 81 13.51 2.13 17.65
CA GLU A 81 13.46 0.91 18.47
C GLU A 81 14.21 -0.28 17.85
N MET A 82 14.33 -0.35 16.51
CA MET A 82 15.04 -1.41 15.75
C MET A 82 16.58 -1.40 15.91
N ASN A 83 17.11 -0.91 17.03
CA ASN A 83 18.54 -0.81 17.32
C ASN A 83 19.18 -2.12 17.86
N GLU A 84 18.50 -3.27 17.75
CA GLU A 84 19.02 -4.56 18.18
C GLU A 84 19.32 -5.49 16.98
N VAL A 85 20.45 -6.19 17.07
CA VAL A 85 21.05 -7.01 15.99
C VAL A 85 20.15 -8.19 15.57
N ASP A 86 19.12 -8.51 16.36
CA ASP A 86 18.16 -9.59 16.10
C ASP A 86 17.09 -9.24 15.03
N ASP A 87 16.97 -7.97 14.62
CA ASP A 87 15.94 -7.52 13.66
C ASP A 87 16.40 -7.45 12.20
N LEU A 88 17.62 -7.91 11.89
CA LEU A 88 18.17 -7.83 10.52
C LEU A 88 17.29 -8.57 9.49
N ALA A 89 16.68 -9.69 9.88
CA ALA A 89 15.77 -10.44 9.03
C ALA A 89 14.46 -9.69 8.76
N GLU A 90 13.97 -8.91 9.73
CA GLU A 90 12.79 -8.06 9.56
C GLU A 90 13.12 -6.85 8.68
N LEU A 91 14.25 -6.18 8.94
CA LEU A 91 14.74 -5.08 8.12
C LEU A 91 14.93 -5.49 6.64
N THR A 92 15.46 -6.70 6.41
CA THR A 92 15.64 -7.23 5.05
C THR A 92 14.31 -7.37 4.30
N LYS A 93 13.21 -7.67 4.98
CA LYS A 93 11.88 -7.74 4.34
C LYS A 93 11.41 -6.37 3.88
N TYR A 94 11.53 -5.35 4.73
CA TYR A 94 11.19 -3.97 4.35
C TYR A 94 12.07 -3.48 3.19
N ILE A 95 13.39 -3.73 3.25
CA ILE A 95 14.33 -3.38 2.16
C ILE A 95 13.90 -4.03 0.85
N ASN A 96 13.57 -5.33 0.86
CA ASN A 96 13.14 -6.04 -0.35
C ASN A 96 11.82 -5.49 -0.90
N ALA A 97 10.86 -5.19 -0.03
CA ALA A 97 9.59 -4.61 -0.43
C ALA A 97 9.77 -3.22 -1.06
N VAL A 98 10.53 -2.33 -0.42
CA VAL A 98 10.84 -0.98 -0.95
C VAL A 98 11.59 -1.07 -2.27
N SER A 99 12.64 -1.89 -2.33
CA SER A 99 13.48 -2.04 -3.52
C SER A 99 12.74 -2.62 -4.73
N SER A 100 11.59 -3.27 -4.51
CA SER A 100 10.74 -3.77 -5.58
C SER A 100 9.87 -2.69 -6.24
N ILE A 101 9.70 -1.55 -5.58
CA ILE A 101 8.83 -0.47 -6.05
C ILE A 101 9.45 0.22 -7.26
N SER A 102 8.65 0.38 -8.31
CA SER A 102 9.01 1.13 -9.50
C SER A 102 7.85 2.00 -9.95
N PHE A 103 8.14 3.29 -10.19
CA PHE A 103 7.20 4.25 -10.74
C PHE A 103 7.55 4.57 -12.19
N SER A 104 6.52 4.74 -13.01
CA SER A 104 6.65 5.09 -14.43
C SER A 104 5.60 6.13 -14.81
N ILE A 105 5.92 6.99 -15.76
CA ILE A 105 4.99 7.97 -16.33
C ILE A 105 4.82 7.69 -17.82
N ASP A 106 3.58 7.76 -18.30
CA ASP A 106 3.21 7.45 -19.69
C ASP A 106 3.80 8.41 -20.72
N LYS A 107 3.83 9.71 -20.40
CA LYS A 107 4.50 10.76 -21.17
C LYS A 107 5.07 11.84 -20.25
N ASN A 108 6.25 12.35 -20.58
CA ASN A 108 6.92 13.35 -19.76
C ASN A 108 7.46 14.56 -20.52
N LYS A 109 7.22 14.67 -21.83
CA LYS A 109 7.67 15.78 -22.68
C LYS A 109 6.58 16.18 -23.68
N GLU A 110 6.78 17.31 -24.35
CA GLU A 110 5.85 17.85 -25.35
C GLU A 110 4.45 18.12 -24.77
N LEU A 111 4.40 18.47 -23.48
CA LEU A 111 3.17 18.63 -22.73
C LEU A 111 2.55 20.02 -22.92
N SER A 112 1.23 20.06 -22.89
CA SER A 112 0.43 21.30 -22.88
C SER A 112 -0.44 21.39 -21.62
N ASN A 113 -0.76 22.60 -21.18
CA ASN A 113 -1.76 22.81 -20.13
C ASN A 113 -3.09 22.15 -20.55
N GLY A 114 -3.69 21.39 -19.64
CA GLY A 114 -4.91 20.61 -19.89
C GLY A 114 -4.64 19.18 -20.37
N ASP A 115 -3.39 18.83 -20.71
CA ASP A 115 -3.03 17.42 -20.92
C ASP A 115 -3.21 16.62 -19.64
N GLN A 116 -3.40 15.31 -19.80
CA GLN A 116 -3.31 14.35 -18.70
C GLN A 116 -2.06 13.50 -18.85
N VAL A 117 -1.39 13.25 -17.73
CA VAL A 117 -0.31 12.26 -17.62
C VAL A 117 -0.69 11.25 -16.53
N VAL A 118 -0.22 10.02 -16.67
CA VAL A 118 -0.54 8.92 -15.76
C VAL A 118 0.75 8.38 -15.17
N VAL A 119 0.87 8.47 -13.85
CA VAL A 119 1.93 7.77 -13.12
C VAL A 119 1.40 6.41 -12.68
N SER A 120 2.14 5.36 -13.00
CA SER A 120 1.83 3.97 -12.63
C SER A 120 2.89 3.41 -11.70
N VAL A 121 2.47 2.55 -10.77
CA VAL A 121 3.35 1.86 -9.83
C VAL A 121 3.31 0.35 -10.07
N SER A 122 4.48 -0.28 -10.01
CA SER A 122 4.64 -1.73 -9.93
C SER A 122 5.52 -2.10 -8.74
N TYR A 123 5.23 -3.24 -8.12
CA TYR A 123 6.01 -3.78 -7.00
C TYR A 123 5.84 -5.30 -6.93
N ASP A 124 6.72 -5.99 -6.21
CA ASP A 124 6.59 -7.42 -5.95
C ASP A 124 5.61 -7.64 -4.78
N ASN A 125 4.41 -8.16 -5.09
CA ASN A 125 3.40 -8.45 -4.07
C ASN A 125 3.92 -9.46 -3.03
N THR A 126 4.79 -10.40 -3.42
CA THR A 126 5.37 -11.39 -2.51
C THR A 126 6.29 -10.73 -1.49
N ALA A 127 7.09 -9.76 -1.93
CA ALA A 127 7.97 -9.00 -1.05
C ALA A 127 7.16 -8.12 -0.09
N ALA A 128 6.11 -7.46 -0.60
CA ALA A 128 5.18 -6.68 0.21
C ALA A 128 4.48 -7.54 1.27
N GLU A 129 3.92 -8.69 0.89
CA GLU A 129 3.28 -9.65 1.80
C GLU A 129 4.26 -10.19 2.85
N ALA A 130 5.51 -10.48 2.46
CA ALA A 130 6.54 -10.96 3.38
C ALA A 130 6.93 -9.91 4.43
N ALA A 131 6.91 -8.63 4.05
CA ALA A 131 7.06 -7.48 4.95
C ALA A 131 5.77 -7.14 5.72
N GLY A 132 4.65 -7.79 5.39
CA GLY A 132 3.35 -7.50 5.98
C GLY A 132 2.78 -6.14 5.54
N VAL A 133 3.20 -5.58 4.41
CA VAL A 133 2.80 -4.26 3.93
C VAL A 133 1.71 -4.35 2.87
N ASP A 134 0.69 -3.48 2.97
CA ASP A 134 -0.32 -3.26 1.91
C ASP A 134 -0.13 -1.88 1.27
N PHE A 135 0.37 -1.84 0.03
CA PHE A 135 0.58 -0.60 -0.75
C PHE A 135 -0.71 -0.01 -1.35
N GLY A 136 -1.86 -0.62 -1.08
CA GLY A 136 -3.17 -0.24 -1.58
C GLY A 136 -3.49 -0.80 -2.97
N THR A 137 -4.76 -0.68 -3.36
CA THR A 137 -5.29 -1.32 -4.57
C THR A 137 -5.10 -0.50 -5.85
N GLN A 138 -4.88 0.82 -5.75
CA GLN A 138 -4.66 1.66 -6.92
C GLN A 138 -3.26 1.40 -7.48
N LYS A 139 -3.16 1.26 -8.81
CA LYS A 139 -1.90 1.01 -9.54
C LYS A 139 -1.47 2.18 -10.40
N SER A 140 -2.31 3.21 -10.52
CA SER A 140 -1.97 4.43 -11.24
C SER A 140 -2.77 5.63 -10.74
N LYS A 141 -2.23 6.83 -10.97
CA LYS A 141 -2.82 8.12 -10.62
C LYS A 141 -2.64 9.09 -11.79
N THR A 142 -3.71 9.80 -12.14
CA THR A 142 -3.73 10.76 -13.25
C THR A 142 -3.50 12.17 -12.73
N TYR A 143 -2.65 12.92 -13.42
CA TYR A 143 -2.33 14.32 -13.12
C TYR A 143 -2.69 15.18 -14.33
N GLU A 144 -3.41 16.27 -14.08
CA GLU A 144 -3.68 17.29 -15.10
C GLU A 144 -2.51 18.27 -15.17
N VAL A 145 -1.94 18.45 -16.36
CA VAL A 145 -0.83 19.38 -16.61
C VAL A 145 -1.32 20.81 -16.46
N LYS A 146 -0.72 21.55 -15.53
CA LYS A 146 -1.02 22.96 -15.25
C LYS A 146 0.26 23.76 -15.03
N GLY A 147 0.17 25.09 -15.19
CA GLY A 147 1.24 26.02 -14.83
C GLY A 147 2.35 26.17 -15.87
N LEU A 148 2.23 25.57 -17.06
CA LEU A 148 3.17 25.81 -18.16
C LEU A 148 3.04 27.24 -18.69
N LYS A 149 4.18 27.83 -19.08
CA LYS A 149 4.25 29.21 -19.60
C LYS A 149 3.53 29.32 -20.95
N ARG A 150 2.84 30.44 -21.17
CA ARG A 150 2.19 30.76 -22.45
C ARG A 150 3.20 31.12 -23.53
#